data_AF-A0A430JG16-F1
#
_entry.id   AF-A0A430JG16-F1
#
_cell.length_a   1.000
_cell.length_b   1.000
_cell.length_c   1.000
_cell.angle_alpha   90.00
_cell.angle_beta   90.00
_cell.angle_gamma   90.00
#
_symmetry.space_group_name_H-M   'P 1'
#
loop_
_entity.id
_entity.type
_entity.pdbx_description
1 polymer ?
#
loop_
_entity_poly.entity_id
_entity_poly.type
_entity_poly.pdbx_seq_one_letter_code
_entity_poly.pdbx_strand_id
1 'polypeptide(L)'
;MATDNKPSIHGGIIIATLIIFFPISIILMIIRSAKHRNITHLRIMDKQFYGGLLLSLFLFMFLMMFVQSTTNYDRFISIIGTGLIFLLPSLLNFRRASILKKDLENRMEQYHFMIYEQEVSLIAHMAQVVNQNVETVTNELTHMAALGRLPDAYVHLPTGQVILTNRQKPAASFSATNNLTVNLAADLLGLAATLESTQEQPKEPPPPPKTIECFGCGSKTQLQYGEQKTCEYCGSVLHYT
;
A
#
# COMPACT_ATOMS: atom_id res chain seq x y z
N MET A 1 -12.76 -0.23 15.20
CA MET A 1 -12.79 1.14 14.63
C MET A 1 -13.26 1.01 13.20
N ALA A 2 -14.49 1.43 12.90
CA ALA A 2 -14.90 1.62 11.51
C ALA A 2 -13.90 2.61 10.91
N THR A 3 -13.17 2.21 9.87
CA THR A 3 -12.34 3.15 9.13
C THR A 3 -13.29 4.23 8.65
N ASP A 4 -13.06 5.47 9.09
CA ASP A 4 -13.83 6.62 8.62
C ASP A 4 -13.52 6.76 7.13
N ASN A 5 -14.32 6.08 6.29
CA ASN A 5 -14.18 6.04 4.83
C ASN A 5 -14.54 7.39 4.19
N LYS A 6 -14.64 8.43 5.01
CA LYS A 6 -14.96 9.77 4.61
C LYS A 6 -13.66 10.53 4.33
N PRO A 7 -13.59 11.28 3.22
CA PRO A 7 -12.43 12.11 2.96
C PRO A 7 -12.30 13.15 4.07
N SER A 8 -11.08 13.33 4.57
CA SER A 8 -10.84 14.25 5.71
C SER A 8 -11.18 15.72 5.43
N ILE A 9 -11.26 16.09 4.16
CA ILE A 9 -11.74 17.39 3.70
C ILE A 9 -12.92 17.09 2.78
N HIS A 10 -14.05 17.78 2.95
CA HIS A 10 -15.15 17.64 2.00
C HIS A 10 -14.85 18.34 0.68
N GLY A 11 -15.22 17.74 -0.45
CA GLY A 11 -15.06 18.35 -1.77
C GLY A 11 -15.77 19.71 -1.88
N GLY A 12 -16.91 19.87 -1.21
CA GLY A 12 -17.65 21.13 -1.16
C GLY A 12 -16.87 22.28 -0.52
N ILE A 13 -16.05 22.01 0.51
CA ILE A 13 -15.20 23.04 1.14
C ILE A 13 -14.14 23.53 0.15
N ILE A 14 -13.55 22.62 -0.62
CA ILE A 14 -12.56 22.97 -1.64
C ILE A 14 -13.20 23.84 -2.73
N ILE A 15 -14.41 23.48 -3.20
CA ILE A 15 -15.15 24.27 -4.20
C ILE A 15 -15.53 25.65 -3.64
N ALA A 16 -16.08 25.72 -2.43
CA ALA A 16 -16.42 26.99 -1.81
C ALA A 16 -15.19 27.90 -1.64
N THR A 17 -14.06 27.31 -1.24
CA THR A 17 -12.80 28.03 -1.09
C THR A 17 -12.19 28.42 -2.44
N LEU A 18 -12.38 27.63 -3.50
CA LEU A 18 -11.98 27.99 -4.86
C LEU A 18 -12.70 29.25 -5.35
N ILE A 19 -14.00 29.39 -5.03
CA ILE A 19 -14.81 30.56 -5.41
C ILE A 19 -14.39 31.80 -4.63
N ILE A 20 -14.16 31.68 -3.32
CA ILE A 20 -13.83 32.81 -2.44
C ILE A 20 -12.34 33.20 -2.56
N PHE A 21 -11.46 32.20 -2.61
CA PHE A 21 -10.01 32.38 -2.53
C PHE A 21 -9.26 31.29 -3.30
N PHE A 22 -9.19 31.46 -4.63
CA PHE A 22 -8.56 30.53 -5.58
C PHE A 22 -7.21 29.92 -5.10
N PRO A 23 -6.21 30.68 -4.61
CA PRO A 23 -4.91 30.07 -4.28
C PRO A 23 -4.95 29.14 -3.05
N ILE A 24 -5.82 29.39 -2.05
CA ILE A 24 -5.97 28.48 -0.91
C ILE A 24 -6.56 27.14 -1.37
N SER A 25 -7.47 27.15 -2.34
CA SER A 25 -8.06 25.90 -2.85
C SER A 25 -7.03 24.96 -3.46
N ILE A 26 -6.00 25.50 -4.15
CA ILE A 26 -4.90 24.71 -4.70
C ILE A 26 -4.08 24.08 -3.57
N ILE A 27 -3.78 24.83 -2.51
CA ILE A 27 -3.04 24.33 -1.35
C ILE A 27 -3.82 23.20 -0.66
N LEU A 28 -5.11 23.40 -0.39
CA LEU A 28 -5.99 22.37 0.20
C LEU A 28 -6.05 21.11 -0.67
N MET A 29 -6.04 21.30 -1.98
CA MET A 29 -6.04 20.20 -2.94
C MET A 29 -4.74 19.39 -2.90
N ILE A 30 -3.58 20.05 -2.80
CA ILE A 30 -2.28 19.38 -2.66
C ILE A 30 -2.22 18.61 -1.33
N ILE A 31 -2.63 19.22 -0.22
CA ILE A 31 -2.67 18.58 1.10
C ILE A 31 -3.56 17.33 1.05
N ARG A 32 -4.75 17.45 0.47
CA ARG A 32 -5.67 16.33 0.27
C ARG A 32 -5.02 15.20 -0.54
N SER A 33 -4.40 15.53 -1.68
CA SER A 33 -3.75 14.54 -2.54
C SER A 33 -2.55 13.86 -1.88
N ALA A 34 -1.81 14.57 -1.03
CA ALA A 34 -0.70 14.01 -0.27
C ALA A 34 -1.18 13.01 0.79
N LYS A 35 -2.26 13.36 1.51
CA LYS A 35 -2.86 12.49 2.53
C LYS A 35 -3.46 11.21 1.97
N HIS A 36 -4.02 11.26 0.76
CA HIS A 36 -4.62 10.08 0.12
C HIS A 36 -3.61 9.24 -0.69
N ARG A 37 -2.30 9.47 -0.55
CA ARG A 37 -1.27 8.76 -1.34
C ARG A 37 -1.29 7.24 -1.14
N ASN A 38 -1.58 6.78 0.08
CA ASN A 38 -1.55 5.36 0.46
C ASN A 38 -2.93 4.66 0.32
N ILE A 39 -3.99 5.41 0.00
CA ILE A 39 -5.36 4.88 -0.05
C ILE A 39 -5.85 4.92 -1.50
N THR A 40 -5.79 3.76 -2.17
CA THR A 40 -6.05 3.66 -3.62
C THR A 40 -7.42 4.21 -4.03
N HIS A 41 -8.48 3.88 -3.29
CA HIS A 41 -9.83 4.32 -3.65
C HIS A 41 -10.00 5.85 -3.53
N LEU A 42 -9.45 6.47 -2.48
CA LEU A 42 -9.47 7.93 -2.33
C LEU A 42 -8.64 8.62 -3.42
N ARG A 43 -7.51 8.03 -3.82
CA ARG A 43 -6.70 8.53 -4.94
C ARG A 43 -7.47 8.55 -6.26
N ILE A 44 -8.30 7.54 -6.52
CA ILE A 44 -9.18 7.50 -7.71
C ILE A 44 -10.19 8.65 -7.64
N MET A 45 -10.86 8.82 -6.51
CA MET A 45 -11.84 9.91 -6.34
C MET A 45 -11.19 11.28 -6.50
N ASP A 46 -9.97 11.48 -5.98
CA ASP A 46 -9.25 12.76 -6.10
C ASP A 46 -8.89 13.07 -7.56
N LYS A 47 -8.51 12.07 -8.35
CA LYS A 47 -8.23 12.24 -9.79
C LYS A 47 -9.49 12.59 -10.58
N GLN A 48 -10.63 11.98 -10.25
CA GLN A 48 -11.92 12.33 -10.85
C GLN A 48 -12.34 13.74 -10.45
N PHE A 49 -12.15 14.11 -9.18
CA PHE A 49 -12.44 15.45 -8.68
C PHE A 49 -11.59 16.52 -9.38
N TYR A 50 -10.27 16.29 -9.53
CA TYR A 50 -9.39 17.20 -10.27
C TYR A 50 -9.80 17.33 -11.74
N GLY A 51 -10.10 16.19 -12.38
CA GLY A 51 -10.58 16.18 -13.76
C GLY A 51 -11.86 17.01 -13.91
N GLY A 52 -12.82 16.83 -13.00
CA GLY A 52 -14.08 17.57 -12.97
C GLY A 52 -13.90 19.06 -12.72
N LEU A 53 -13.00 19.44 -11.80
CA LEU A 53 -12.70 20.84 -11.50
C LEU A 53 -12.01 21.55 -12.67
N LEU A 54 -11.06 20.90 -13.34
CA LEU A 54 -10.46 21.43 -14.57
C LEU A 54 -11.47 21.52 -15.71
N LEU A 55 -12.37 20.53 -15.83
CA LEU A 55 -13.40 20.53 -16.86
C LEU A 55 -14.41 21.66 -16.65
N SER A 56 -14.82 21.90 -15.40
CA SER A 56 -15.74 22.98 -15.07
C SER A 56 -15.11 24.35 -15.32
N LEU A 57 -13.83 24.54 -14.99
CA LEU A 57 -13.08 25.75 -15.31
C LEU A 57 -12.95 25.95 -16.84
N PHE A 58 -12.65 24.89 -17.59
CA PHE A 58 -12.64 24.94 -19.05
C PHE A 58 -14.01 25.38 -19.61
N LEU A 59 -15.09 24.76 -19.15
CA LEU A 59 -16.45 25.08 -19.62
C LEU A 59 -16.84 26.52 -19.28
N PHE A 60 -16.49 27.00 -18.08
CA PHE A 60 -16.74 28.38 -17.67
C PHE A 60 -15.95 29.38 -18.53
N MET A 61 -14.65 29.15 -18.75
CA MET A 61 -13.82 29.99 -19.63
C MET A 61 -14.31 29.98 -21.07
N PHE A 62 -14.69 28.81 -21.58
CA PHE A 62 -15.25 28.65 -22.92
C PHE A 62 -16.55 29.46 -23.09
N LEU A 63 -17.44 29.44 -22.08
CA LEU A 63 -18.66 30.23 -22.06
C LEU A 63 -18.39 31.74 -22.01
N MET A 64 -17.48 32.19 -21.14
CA MET A 64 -17.12 33.61 -21.03
C MET A 64 -16.54 34.15 -22.35
N MET A 65 -15.74 33.36 -23.05
CA MET A 65 -15.17 33.72 -24.34
C MET A 65 -16.22 33.76 -25.46
N PHE A 66 -17.32 33.00 -25.35
CA PHE A 66 -18.44 33.09 -26.28
C PHE A 66 -19.21 34.42 -26.15
N VAL A 67 -19.32 34.94 -24.91
CA VAL A 67 -20.00 36.21 -24.61
C VAL A 67 -19.18 37.42 -25.06
N GLN A 68 -17.84 37.31 -25.04
CA GLN A 68 -16.98 38.40 -25.47
C GLN A 68 -16.95 38.56 -27.00
N SER A 69 -17.18 39.79 -27.45
CA SER A 69 -17.07 40.18 -28.87
C SER A 69 -15.61 40.46 -29.23
N THR A 70 -14.84 39.40 -29.44
CA THR A 70 -13.46 39.47 -29.97
C THR A 70 -13.44 39.18 -31.47
N THR A 71 -12.33 39.49 -32.14
CA THR A 71 -12.15 39.11 -33.54
C THR A 71 -12.13 37.58 -33.67
N ASN A 72 -12.50 37.07 -34.85
CA ASN A 72 -12.55 35.62 -35.09
C ASN A 72 -11.17 34.97 -34.84
N TYR A 73 -10.08 35.62 -35.24
CA TYR A 73 -8.73 35.09 -35.10
C TYR A 73 -8.33 34.94 -33.62
N ASP A 74 -8.56 35.97 -32.80
CA ASP A 74 -8.23 35.92 -31.37
C ASP A 74 -9.02 34.82 -30.66
N ARG A 75 -10.31 34.65 -31.02
CA ARG A 75 -11.16 33.60 -30.47
C ARG A 75 -10.64 32.19 -30.77
N PHE A 76 -10.15 31.94 -31.98
CA PHE A 76 -9.58 30.63 -32.32
C PHE A 76 -8.33 30.32 -31.49
N ILE A 77 -7.42 31.29 -31.35
CA ILE A 77 -6.20 31.11 -30.56
C ILE A 77 -6.55 30.85 -29.09
N SER A 78 -7.49 31.60 -28.51
CA SER A 78 -7.88 31.43 -27.12
C SER A 78 -8.57 30.09 -26.86
N ILE A 79 -9.38 29.57 -27.79
CA ILE A 79 -9.97 28.21 -27.69
C ILE A 79 -8.87 27.16 -27.62
N ILE A 80 -7.93 27.21 -28.55
CA ILE A 80 -6.85 26.22 -28.64
C ILE A 80 -5.99 26.27 -27.38
N GLY A 81 -5.59 27.47 -26.95
CA GLY A 81 -4.80 27.66 -25.73
C GLY A 81 -5.52 27.16 -24.48
N THR A 82 -6.78 27.53 -24.29
CA THR A 82 -7.59 27.11 -23.14
C THR A 82 -7.85 25.59 -23.16
N GLY A 83 -8.10 25.01 -24.34
CA GLY A 83 -8.26 23.57 -24.51
C GLY A 83 -6.99 22.80 -24.15
N LEU A 84 -5.83 23.27 -24.58
CA LEU A 84 -4.56 22.62 -24.27
C LEU A 84 -4.23 22.69 -22.77
N ILE A 85 -4.51 23.83 -22.13
CA ILE A 85 -4.21 24.06 -20.70
C ILE A 85 -5.20 23.38 -19.76
N PHE A 86 -6.50 23.34 -20.08
CA PHE A 86 -7.52 22.84 -19.15
C PHE A 86 -8.19 21.54 -19.60
N LEU A 87 -8.61 21.44 -20.87
CA LEU A 87 -9.35 20.27 -21.36
C LEU A 87 -8.47 19.02 -21.44
N LEU A 88 -7.25 19.15 -21.96
CA LEU A 88 -6.32 18.03 -22.10
C LEU A 88 -5.96 17.39 -20.75
N PRO A 89 -5.46 18.12 -19.73
CA PRO A 89 -5.18 17.52 -18.43
C PRO A 89 -6.45 17.02 -17.74
N SER A 90 -7.61 17.65 -17.93
CA SER A 90 -8.88 17.13 -17.41
C SER A 90 -9.17 15.71 -17.93
N LEU A 91 -9.14 15.52 -19.25
CA LEU A 91 -9.36 14.23 -19.89
C LEU A 91 -8.33 13.18 -19.47
N LEU A 92 -7.05 13.57 -19.36
CA LEU A 92 -5.99 12.66 -18.90
C LEU A 92 -6.24 12.17 -17.47
N ASN A 93 -6.68 13.04 -16.56
CA ASN A 93 -6.97 12.64 -15.18
C ASN A 93 -8.18 11.72 -15.10
N PHE A 94 -9.24 11.94 -15.90
CA PHE A 94 -10.36 11.01 -16.00
C PHE A 94 -9.93 9.64 -16.55
N ARG A 95 -9.15 9.61 -17.63
CA ARG A 95 -8.63 8.35 -18.20
C ARG A 95 -7.79 7.59 -17.18
N ARG A 96 -6.86 8.27 -16.51
CA ARG A 96 -6.02 7.68 -15.45
C ARG A 96 -6.87 7.14 -14.29
N ALA A 97 -7.88 7.90 -13.86
CA ALA A 97 -8.79 7.44 -12.80
C ALA A 97 -9.54 6.16 -13.21
N SER A 98 -10.02 6.08 -14.46
CA SER A 98 -10.69 4.88 -14.98
C SER A 98 -9.78 3.66 -15.05
N ILE A 99 -8.51 3.84 -15.43
CA ILE A 99 -7.51 2.75 -15.44
C ILE A 99 -7.27 2.25 -14.01
N LEU A 100 -7.01 3.17 -13.07
CA LEU A 100 -6.80 2.84 -11.66
C LEU A 100 -8.00 2.15 -11.02
N LYS A 101 -9.22 2.52 -11.44
CA LYS A 101 -10.44 1.87 -10.98
C LYS A 101 -10.51 0.41 -11.41
N LYS A 102 -10.25 0.12 -12.70
CA LYS A 102 -10.22 -1.25 -13.22
C LYS A 102 -9.14 -2.09 -12.53
N ASP A 103 -7.97 -1.51 -12.32
CA ASP A 103 -6.86 -2.16 -11.62
C ASP A 103 -7.20 -2.50 -10.15
N LEU A 104 -7.89 -1.59 -9.45
CA LEU A 104 -8.42 -1.86 -8.10
C LEU A 104 -9.48 -2.97 -8.10
N GLU A 105 -10.41 -2.96 -9.06
CA GLU A 105 -11.45 -3.99 -9.18
C GLU A 105 -10.84 -5.38 -9.43
N ASN A 106 -9.87 -5.49 -10.33
CA ASN A 106 -9.14 -6.74 -10.59
C ASN A 106 -8.44 -7.27 -9.33
N ARG A 107 -7.80 -6.39 -8.54
CA ARG A 107 -7.18 -6.81 -7.26
C ARG A 107 -8.21 -7.26 -6.24
N MET A 108 -9.36 -6.59 -6.16
CA MET A 108 -10.45 -7.02 -5.26
C MET A 108 -10.96 -8.41 -5.61
N GLU A 109 -11.04 -8.76 -6.90
CA GLU A 109 -11.38 -10.12 -7.34
C GLU A 109 -10.30 -11.14 -6.94
N GLN A 110 -9.02 -10.78 -7.06
CA GLN A 110 -7.91 -11.62 -6.58
C GLN A 110 -7.97 -11.83 -5.06
N TYR A 111 -8.28 -10.80 -4.28
CA TYR A 111 -8.47 -10.92 -2.83
C TYR A 111 -9.64 -11.84 -2.50
N HIS A 112 -10.76 -11.70 -3.19
CA HIS A 112 -11.90 -12.60 -3.04
C HIS A 112 -11.49 -14.05 -3.29
N PHE A 113 -10.80 -14.33 -4.40
CA PHE A 113 -10.31 -15.67 -4.72
C PHE A 113 -9.35 -16.22 -3.65
N MET A 114 -8.37 -15.44 -3.20
CA MET A 114 -7.43 -15.87 -2.15
C MET A 114 -8.12 -16.18 -0.81
N ILE A 115 -9.14 -15.40 -0.43
CA ILE A 115 -9.84 -15.57 0.86
C ILE A 115 -10.75 -16.80 0.83
N TYR A 116 -11.56 -16.97 -0.22
CA TYR A 116 -12.60 -18.01 -0.25
C TYR A 116 -12.12 -19.34 -0.82
N GLU A 117 -11.25 -19.33 -1.83
CA GLU A 117 -10.81 -20.56 -2.51
C GLU A 117 -9.50 -21.10 -1.93
N GLN A 118 -8.57 -20.21 -1.58
CA GLN A 118 -7.25 -20.60 -1.06
C GLN A 118 -7.15 -20.54 0.47
N GLU A 119 -8.18 -20.02 1.13
CA GLU A 119 -8.26 -19.87 2.59
C GLU A 119 -7.10 -19.07 3.20
N VAL A 120 -6.47 -18.20 2.40
CA VAL A 120 -5.41 -17.33 2.87
C VAL A 120 -6.06 -16.26 3.75
N SER A 121 -5.76 -16.26 5.04
CA SER A 121 -6.29 -15.28 5.98
C SER A 121 -5.28 -14.18 6.33
N LEU A 122 -3.98 -14.41 6.13
CA LEU A 122 -2.93 -13.47 6.51
C LEU A 122 -2.74 -12.38 5.44
N ILE A 123 -2.95 -11.11 5.82
CA ILE A 123 -2.87 -9.96 4.92
C ILE A 123 -1.43 -9.77 4.40
N ALA A 124 -0.42 -10.03 5.21
CA ALA A 124 0.98 -9.95 4.80
C ALA A 124 1.30 -10.91 3.63
N HIS A 125 0.72 -12.11 3.64
CA HIS A 125 0.88 -13.06 2.55
C HIS A 125 0.17 -12.59 1.27
N MET A 126 -1.07 -12.09 1.38
CA MET A 126 -1.78 -11.49 0.23
C MET A 126 -1.01 -10.30 -0.36
N ALA A 127 -0.42 -9.46 0.49
CA ALA A 127 0.39 -8.33 0.09
C ALA A 127 1.64 -8.75 -0.69
N GLN A 128 2.30 -9.83 -0.26
CA GLN A 128 3.43 -10.41 -0.98
C GLN A 128 3.00 -10.98 -2.36
N VAL A 129 1.88 -11.71 -2.42
CA VAL A 129 1.37 -12.32 -3.66
C VAL A 129 0.98 -11.26 -4.69
N VAL A 130 0.34 -10.16 -4.26
CA VAL A 130 -0.12 -9.08 -5.14
C VAL A 130 0.95 -8.00 -5.35
N ASN A 131 2.13 -8.15 -4.72
CA ASN A 131 3.24 -7.20 -4.74
C ASN A 131 2.81 -5.77 -4.35
N GLN A 132 2.07 -5.67 -3.24
CA GLN A 132 1.58 -4.41 -2.67
C GLN A 132 2.05 -4.23 -1.23
N ASN A 133 2.04 -3.00 -0.74
CA ASN A 133 2.29 -2.74 0.68
C ASN A 133 1.14 -3.32 1.53
N VAL A 134 1.48 -3.94 2.66
CA VAL A 134 0.54 -4.47 3.67
C VAL A 134 -0.49 -3.42 4.08
N GLU A 135 -0.08 -2.15 4.24
CA GLU A 135 -1.00 -1.05 4.58
C GLU A 135 -2.04 -0.83 3.46
N THR A 136 -1.61 -0.82 2.19
CA THR A 136 -2.50 -0.68 1.03
C THR A 136 -3.49 -1.83 0.98
N VAL A 137 -3.04 -3.08 1.12
CA VAL A 137 -3.92 -4.25 1.10
C VAL A 137 -4.90 -4.22 2.28
N THR A 138 -4.45 -3.82 3.47
CA THR A 138 -5.33 -3.65 4.63
C THR A 138 -6.43 -2.62 4.35
N ASN A 139 -6.07 -1.47 3.77
CA ASN A 139 -7.02 -0.43 3.39
C ASN A 139 -7.98 -0.87 2.26
N GLU A 140 -7.51 -1.68 1.30
CA GLU A 140 -8.34 -2.21 0.22
C GLU A 140 -9.31 -3.29 0.73
N LEU A 141 -8.87 -4.20 1.63
CA LEU A 141 -9.71 -5.22 2.25
C LEU A 141 -10.76 -4.64 3.20
N THR A 142 -10.38 -3.64 4.01
CA THR A 142 -11.34 -2.93 4.88
C THR A 142 -12.39 -2.20 4.06
N HIS A 143 -11.99 -1.58 2.95
CA HIS A 143 -12.93 -1.00 2.00
C HIS A 143 -13.85 -2.08 1.38
N MET A 144 -13.30 -3.22 0.97
CA MET A 144 -14.06 -4.33 0.39
C MET A 144 -15.10 -4.89 1.39
N ALA A 145 -14.73 -5.01 2.67
CA ALA A 145 -15.65 -5.37 3.74
C ALA A 145 -16.75 -4.31 3.92
N ALA A 146 -16.40 -3.02 3.90
CA ALA A 146 -17.37 -1.92 4.01
C ALA A 146 -18.35 -1.86 2.83
N LEU A 147 -17.94 -2.33 1.64
CA LEU A 147 -18.81 -2.47 0.47
C LEU A 147 -19.71 -3.71 0.52
N GLY A 148 -19.58 -4.57 1.54
CA GLY A 148 -20.31 -5.84 1.62
C GLY A 148 -19.82 -6.89 0.61
N ARG A 149 -18.62 -6.72 0.02
CA ARG A 149 -18.04 -7.69 -0.92
C ARG A 149 -17.35 -8.88 -0.25
N LEU A 150 -17.28 -8.88 1.08
CA LEU A 150 -16.77 -9.98 1.90
C LEU A 150 -17.91 -10.52 2.78
N PRO A 151 -18.90 -11.24 2.19
CA PRO A 151 -19.95 -11.89 2.99
C PRO A 151 -19.29 -12.88 3.95
N ASP A 152 -19.55 -12.75 5.23
CA ASP A 152 -19.01 -13.59 6.31
C ASP A 152 -17.54 -13.38 6.68
N ALA A 153 -16.83 -12.38 6.13
CA ALA A 153 -15.45 -12.10 6.54
C ALA A 153 -15.31 -10.68 7.12
N TYR A 154 -14.52 -10.56 8.18
CA TYR A 154 -14.12 -9.25 8.72
C TYR A 154 -12.61 -9.15 8.88
N VAL A 155 -12.09 -7.94 8.71
CA VAL A 155 -10.66 -7.65 8.80
C VAL A 155 -10.32 -7.32 10.26
N HIS A 156 -9.48 -8.14 10.89
CA HIS A 156 -8.99 -7.91 12.24
C HIS A 156 -7.66 -7.15 12.22
N LEU A 157 -7.72 -5.82 12.38
CA LEU A 157 -6.55 -4.93 12.27
C LEU A 157 -5.38 -5.28 13.22
N PRO A 158 -5.59 -5.64 14.50
CA PRO A 158 -4.48 -5.94 15.40
C PRO A 158 -3.63 -7.15 14.98
N THR A 159 -4.25 -8.14 14.33
CA THR A 159 -3.56 -9.37 13.91
C THR A 159 -3.18 -9.36 12.44
N GLY A 160 -3.69 -8.41 11.65
CA GLY A 160 -3.49 -8.38 10.20
C GLY A 160 -4.07 -9.62 9.51
N GLN A 161 -5.21 -10.13 10.00
CA GLN A 161 -5.86 -11.32 9.47
C GLN A 161 -7.32 -11.06 9.09
N VAL A 162 -7.80 -11.79 8.08
CA VAL A 162 -9.20 -11.84 7.66
C VAL A 162 -9.85 -13.08 8.30
N ILE A 163 -10.85 -12.87 9.17
CA ILE A 163 -11.52 -13.94 9.91
C ILE A 163 -12.88 -14.23 9.27
N LEU A 164 -13.12 -15.49 8.93
CA LEU A 164 -14.38 -15.99 8.37
C LEU A 164 -15.34 -16.40 9.51
N THR A 165 -16.43 -15.66 9.68
CA THR A 165 -17.41 -15.82 10.77
C THR A 165 -18.20 -17.12 10.66
N ASN A 166 -18.47 -17.58 9.44
CA ASN A 166 -19.30 -18.76 9.18
C ASN A 166 -18.53 -20.09 9.18
N ARG A 167 -17.25 -20.07 9.60
CA ARG A 167 -16.40 -21.27 9.74
C ARG A 167 -16.16 -21.66 11.21
N GLN A 168 -17.15 -21.48 12.08
CA GLN A 168 -17.20 -22.26 13.32
C GLN A 168 -17.53 -23.73 13.00
N LYS A 169 -16.61 -24.42 12.32
CA LYS A 169 -16.57 -25.89 12.32
C LYS A 169 -15.64 -26.26 13.49
N PRO A 170 -16.10 -27.12 14.43
CA PRO A 170 -15.41 -27.37 15.68
C PRO A 170 -13.98 -27.82 15.42
N ALA A 171 -13.08 -27.32 16.25
CA ALA A 171 -11.67 -27.69 16.29
C ALA A 171 -11.50 -29.21 16.28
N ALA A 172 -11.32 -29.78 15.10
CA ALA A 172 -10.46 -30.94 14.97
C ALA A 172 -9.05 -30.39 15.22
N SER A 173 -8.58 -30.59 16.44
CA SER A 173 -7.18 -30.49 16.83
C SER A 173 -6.30 -31.02 15.70
N PHE A 174 -5.69 -30.12 14.94
CA PHE A 174 -4.48 -30.46 14.20
C PHE A 174 -3.41 -30.69 15.26
N SER A 175 -3.30 -31.94 15.71
CA SER A 175 -2.10 -32.41 16.37
C SER A 175 -0.94 -32.11 15.44
N ALA A 176 -0.04 -31.27 15.93
CA ALA A 176 1.28 -31.09 15.40
C ALA A 176 2.02 -32.43 15.44
N THR A 177 2.00 -33.17 14.34
CA THR A 177 2.96 -34.24 14.10
C THR A 177 3.26 -34.39 12.61
N ASN A 178 3.58 -33.28 11.94
CA ASN A 178 4.32 -33.35 10.69
C ASN A 178 5.74 -32.87 10.95
N ASN A 179 6.59 -33.83 11.32
CA ASN A 179 8.03 -33.76 11.12
C ASN A 179 8.28 -33.66 9.62
N LEU A 180 8.17 -32.45 9.05
CA LEU A 180 8.64 -32.17 7.71
C LEU A 180 10.11 -31.74 7.82
N THR A 181 10.96 -32.69 8.17
CA THR A 181 12.39 -32.63 7.81
C THR A 181 12.45 -32.77 6.31
N VAL A 182 12.40 -31.63 5.61
CA VAL A 182 12.76 -31.56 4.20
C VAL A 182 14.25 -31.88 4.13
N ASN A 183 14.56 -33.15 3.93
CA ASN A 183 15.86 -33.63 3.49
C ASN A 183 16.08 -33.13 2.06
N LEU A 184 16.36 -31.84 1.90
CA LEU A 184 16.86 -31.24 0.65
C LEU A 184 18.38 -31.39 0.52
N ALA A 185 19.01 -32.19 1.39
CA ALA A 185 20.44 -32.46 1.37
C ALA A 185 20.81 -33.76 0.63
N ALA A 186 19.86 -34.66 0.36
CA ALA A 186 20.19 -35.97 -0.22
C ALA A 186 20.27 -35.99 -1.75
N ASP A 187 19.62 -35.03 -2.45
CA ASP A 187 19.49 -35.07 -3.92
C ASP A 187 20.46 -34.13 -4.66
N LEU A 188 21.32 -33.40 -3.93
CA LEU A 188 22.40 -32.57 -4.47
C LEU A 188 23.80 -33.15 -4.22
N LEU A 189 23.89 -34.31 -3.54
CA LEU A 189 25.13 -35.01 -3.22
C LEU A 189 25.59 -35.99 -4.32
N GLY A 190 24.89 -36.03 -5.47
CA GLY A 190 25.18 -36.94 -6.58
C GLY A 190 26.06 -36.41 -7.72
N LEU A 191 26.52 -35.14 -7.68
CA LEU A 191 27.20 -34.52 -8.83
C LEU A 191 28.53 -33.81 -8.57
N ALA A 192 29.12 -33.92 -7.38
CA ALA A 192 30.41 -33.27 -7.08
C ALA A 192 31.49 -34.24 -6.60
N ALA A 193 31.45 -35.49 -7.06
CA ALA A 193 32.59 -36.40 -6.98
C ALA A 193 33.61 -36.08 -8.08
N THR A 194 34.30 -34.95 -7.97
CA THR A 194 35.63 -34.78 -8.56
C THR A 194 36.32 -33.57 -7.97
N LEU A 195 37.58 -33.79 -7.58
CA LEU A 195 38.59 -32.82 -7.15
C LEU A 195 38.68 -32.59 -5.63
N GLU A 196 39.22 -33.61 -4.96
CA GLU A 196 40.17 -33.40 -3.88
C GLU A 196 41.32 -32.50 -4.38
N SER A 197 41.47 -31.33 -3.78
CA SER A 197 42.76 -30.64 -3.72
C SER A 197 42.87 -29.95 -2.37
N THR A 198 43.78 -30.50 -1.57
CA THR A 198 44.32 -29.96 -0.33
C THR A 198 44.73 -28.50 -0.50
N GLN A 199 44.16 -27.62 0.31
CA GLN A 199 44.75 -26.31 0.59
C GLN A 199 44.49 -25.94 2.06
N GLU A 200 45.56 -25.97 2.86
CA GLU A 200 45.65 -25.25 4.13
C GLU A 200 45.35 -23.77 3.90
N GLN A 201 44.40 -23.21 4.66
CA GLN A 201 44.22 -21.77 4.78
C GLN A 201 44.10 -21.32 6.24
N PRO A 202 44.57 -20.08 6.52
CA PRO A 202 45.10 -19.66 7.80
C PRO A 202 44.04 -19.21 8.82
N LYS A 203 44.37 -19.44 10.09
CA LYS A 203 43.63 -19.02 11.28
C LYS A 203 43.55 -17.48 11.35
N GLU A 204 42.42 -16.93 10.92
CA GLU A 204 42.08 -15.51 11.03
C GLU A 204 41.76 -15.17 12.50
N PRO A 205 42.25 -14.04 13.04
CA PRO A 205 42.01 -13.64 14.43
C PRO A 205 40.52 -13.33 14.67
N PRO A 206 39.98 -13.64 15.88
CA PRO A 206 38.57 -13.47 16.18
C PRO A 206 38.14 -12.00 16.08
N PRO A 207 36.94 -11.72 15.54
CA PRO A 207 36.45 -10.35 15.37
C PRO A 207 36.28 -9.64 16.73
N PRO A 208 36.48 -8.30 16.76
CA PRO A 208 36.40 -7.52 18.00
C PRO A 208 34.96 -7.48 18.55
N PRO A 209 34.81 -7.34 19.88
CA PRO A 209 33.49 -7.28 20.52
C PRO A 209 32.66 -6.08 20.03
N LYS A 210 31.36 -6.30 19.79
CA LYS A 210 30.42 -5.28 19.30
C LYS A 210 29.47 -4.88 20.43
N THR A 211 29.23 -3.59 20.58
CA THR A 211 28.23 -3.07 21.52
C THR A 211 26.88 -3.02 20.81
N ILE A 212 25.86 -3.64 21.38
CA ILE A 212 24.50 -3.64 20.85
C ILE A 212 23.54 -2.98 21.86
N GLU A 213 22.49 -2.35 21.34
CA GLU A 213 21.46 -1.69 22.13
C GLU A 213 20.24 -2.62 22.27
N CYS A 214 19.69 -2.74 23.47
CA CYS A 214 18.51 -3.53 23.73
C CYS A 214 17.26 -2.85 23.14
N PHE A 215 16.51 -3.56 22.28
CA PHE A 215 15.26 -3.05 21.68
C PHE A 215 14.15 -2.78 22.70
N GLY A 216 14.18 -3.43 23.87
CA GLY A 216 13.14 -3.26 24.89
C GLY A 216 13.35 -2.02 25.76
N CYS A 217 14.58 -1.78 26.24
CA CYS A 217 14.86 -0.74 27.23
C CYS A 217 15.94 0.27 26.83
N GLY A 218 16.63 0.07 25.69
CA GLY A 218 17.69 0.95 25.22
C GLY A 218 19.04 0.80 25.95
N SER A 219 19.19 -0.17 26.86
CA SER A 219 20.48 -0.41 27.52
C SER A 219 21.53 -0.91 26.54
N LYS A 220 22.78 -0.47 26.67
CA LYS A 220 23.90 -0.91 25.82
C LYS A 220 24.66 -2.05 26.50
N THR A 221 24.92 -3.13 25.77
CA THR A 221 25.68 -4.29 26.28
C THR A 221 26.69 -4.74 25.24
N GLN A 222 27.92 -5.04 25.68
CA GLN A 222 28.96 -5.62 24.82
C GLN A 222 28.80 -7.14 24.77
N LEU A 223 28.74 -7.68 23.55
CA LEU A 223 28.74 -9.12 23.28
C LEU A 223 29.99 -9.54 22.51
N GLN A 224 30.54 -10.69 22.88
CA GLN A 224 31.53 -11.37 22.04
C GLN A 224 30.84 -12.14 20.90
N TYR A 225 31.60 -12.43 19.85
CA TYR A 225 31.11 -13.17 18.70
C TYR A 225 30.57 -14.55 19.11
N GLY A 226 29.30 -14.80 18.83
CA GLY A 226 28.60 -16.04 19.17
C GLY A 226 28.06 -16.13 20.62
N GLU A 227 28.27 -15.10 21.45
CA GLU A 227 27.73 -15.06 22.82
C GLU A 227 26.27 -14.57 22.81
N GLN A 228 25.42 -15.16 23.67
CA GLN A 228 24.06 -14.69 23.92
C GLN A 228 23.96 -14.25 25.38
N LYS A 229 23.49 -13.03 25.62
CA LYS A 229 23.21 -12.54 26.99
C LYS A 229 21.79 -12.03 27.09
N THR A 230 21.21 -12.22 28.26
CA THR A 230 19.96 -11.59 28.67
C THR A 230 20.23 -10.18 29.17
N CYS A 231 19.38 -9.23 28.77
CA CYS A 231 19.45 -7.85 29.25
C CYS A 231 19.17 -7.81 30.76
N GLU A 232 20.05 -7.17 31.53
CA GLU A 232 19.93 -7.06 32.99
C GLU A 232 18.72 -6.23 33.43
N TYR A 233 18.18 -5.37 32.57
CA TYR A 233 17.11 -4.45 32.92
C TYR A 233 15.71 -4.99 32.60
N CYS A 234 15.52 -5.62 31.43
CA CYS A 234 14.21 -6.08 30.98
C CYS A 234 14.12 -7.58 30.68
N GLY A 235 15.22 -8.32 30.84
CA GLY A 235 15.26 -9.77 30.62
C GLY A 235 15.20 -10.21 29.16
N SER A 236 15.18 -9.29 28.19
CA SER A 236 15.17 -9.65 26.76
C SER A 236 16.48 -10.33 26.35
N VAL A 237 16.42 -11.41 25.57
CA VAL A 237 17.61 -12.08 25.01
C VAL A 237 18.19 -11.23 23.88
N LEU A 238 19.50 -10.97 23.92
CA LEU A 238 20.23 -10.24 22.90
C LEU A 238 21.16 -11.20 22.14
N HIS A 239 21.09 -11.17 20.80
CA HIS A 239 21.92 -11.98 19.91
C HIS A 239 22.90 -11.10 19.12
N TYR A 240 24.11 -11.59 18.90
CA TYR A 240 25.09 -10.94 18.01
C TYR A 240 24.60 -11.03 16.55
N THR A 241 24.12 -9.91 16.00
CA THR A 241 23.74 -9.76 14.59
C THR A 241 24.71 -8.89 13.80
#